data_AF-M3HY52-F1
#
_entry.id   AF-M3HY52-F1
#
_cell.length_a   1.000
_cell.length_b   1.000
_cell.length_c   1.000
_cell.angle_alpha   90.00
_cell.angle_beta   90.00
_cell.angle_gamma   90.00
#
_symmetry.space_group_name_H-M   'P 1'
#
loop_
_entity.id
_entity.type
_entity.pdbx_description
1 polymer ?
#
loop_
_entity_poly.entity_id
_entity_poly.type
_entity_poly.pdbx_seq_one_letter_code
_entity_poly.pdbx_strand_id
1 'polypeptide(L)'
;MNIESPEDYARGMETFHSSLSNKKFPFYREKMKEHDLLVKVTFCFNQDRIVLKILNNFQLTEQEEKRVREKFRISRGFDNLFEFYMKFGDSTEGAGLGITMVEILVAQSGFDRHLFTIYSKKGVSQTVARVEIPLKEDYIPKRLKFAKEQNLTSEM
;
A
#
# COMPACT_ATOMS: atom_id res chain seq x y z
N MET A 1 17.56 16.03 -8.67
CA MET A 1 16.49 16.12 -7.67
C MET A 1 16.78 15.11 -6.59
N ASN A 2 16.67 15.51 -5.33
CA ASN A 2 16.77 14.68 -4.16
C ASN A 2 15.35 14.35 -3.65
N ILE A 3 14.97 13.08 -3.64
CA ILE A 3 13.64 12.63 -3.20
C ILE A 3 13.40 12.85 -1.70
N GLU A 4 14.46 13.03 -0.92
CA GLU A 4 14.38 13.31 0.52
C GLU A 4 14.11 14.79 0.81
N SER A 5 14.36 15.70 -0.15
CA SER A 5 14.03 17.12 -0.02
C SER A 5 12.53 17.34 -0.26
N PRO A 6 11.80 17.97 0.68
CA PRO A 6 10.39 18.31 0.49
C PRO A 6 10.13 19.14 -0.77
N GLU A 7 11.02 20.06 -1.11
CA GLU A 7 10.87 21.00 -2.23
C GLU A 7 11.09 20.33 -3.58
N ASP A 8 12.06 19.42 -3.67
CA ASP A 8 12.30 18.59 -4.85
C ASP A 8 11.19 17.54 -5.01
N TYR A 9 10.72 16.94 -3.92
CA TYR A 9 9.61 16.00 -3.93
C TYR A 9 8.31 16.66 -4.42
N ALA A 10 7.97 17.85 -3.90
CA ALA A 10 6.79 18.59 -4.31
C ALA A 10 6.80 18.92 -5.82
N ARG A 11 7.91 19.46 -6.33
CA ARG A 11 8.09 19.71 -7.78
C ARG A 11 8.02 18.44 -8.61
N GLY A 12 8.60 17.35 -8.11
CA GLY A 12 8.50 16.04 -8.75
C GLY A 12 7.05 15.58 -8.86
N MET A 13 6.28 15.71 -7.78
CA MET A 13 4.87 15.30 -7.72
C MET A 13 3.95 16.12 -8.63
N GLU A 14 4.20 17.42 -8.82
CA GLU A 14 3.44 18.27 -9.75
C GLU A 14 3.56 17.77 -11.20
N THR A 15 4.75 17.32 -11.59
CA THR A 15 5.03 16.85 -12.95
C THR A 15 4.84 15.33 -13.10
N PHE A 16 4.72 14.59 -12.01
CA PHE A 16 4.63 13.14 -12.01
C PHE A 16 3.46 12.63 -12.85
N HIS A 17 2.26 13.18 -12.65
CA HIS A 17 1.07 12.72 -13.38
C HIS A 17 1.19 12.95 -14.90
N SER A 18 1.73 14.09 -15.32
CA SER A 18 1.96 14.36 -16.76
C SER A 18 3.13 13.55 -17.33
N SER A 19 4.07 13.15 -16.47
CA SER A 19 5.21 12.32 -16.84
C SER A 19 4.83 10.88 -17.18
N LEU A 20 3.73 10.36 -16.60
CA LEU A 20 3.22 9.01 -16.84
C LEU A 20 2.53 8.81 -18.20
N SER A 21 2.55 9.81 -19.08
CA SER A 21 2.03 9.65 -20.45
C SER A 21 2.74 8.50 -21.20
N ASN A 22 1.98 7.75 -22.02
CA ASN A 22 2.50 6.62 -22.82
C ASN A 22 3.73 6.97 -23.67
N LYS A 23 3.91 8.24 -24.05
CA LYS A 23 5.07 8.72 -24.84
C LYS A 23 6.40 8.63 -24.09
N LYS A 24 6.41 8.71 -22.76
CA LYS A 24 7.64 8.68 -21.93
C LYS A 24 7.93 7.29 -21.35
N PHE A 25 7.02 6.33 -21.53
CA PHE A 25 7.17 4.99 -20.98
C PHE A 25 8.44 4.25 -21.43
N PRO A 26 8.88 4.34 -22.70
CA PRO A 26 10.15 3.72 -23.14
C PRO A 26 11.36 4.27 -22.39
N PHE A 27 11.43 5.59 -22.20
CA PHE A 27 12.50 6.26 -21.46
C PHE A 27 12.55 5.80 -20.00
N TYR A 28 11.41 5.76 -19.31
CA TYR A 28 11.36 5.29 -17.93
C TYR A 28 11.66 3.79 -17.80
N ARG A 29 11.28 2.97 -18.78
CA ARG A 29 11.63 1.54 -18.81
C ARG A 29 13.15 1.34 -18.84
N GLU A 30 13.88 2.12 -19.64
CA GLU A 30 15.34 2.05 -19.69
C GLU A 30 15.95 2.47 -18.35
N LYS A 31 15.50 3.59 -17.78
CA LYS A 31 15.95 4.06 -16.47
C LYS A 31 15.68 3.05 -15.35
N MET A 32 14.52 2.41 -15.35
CA MET A 32 14.20 1.36 -14.38
C MET A 32 15.17 0.18 -14.49
N LYS A 33 15.56 -0.22 -15.71
CA LYS A 33 16.57 -1.28 -15.91
C LYS A 33 17.96 -0.85 -15.47
N GLU A 34 18.39 0.37 -15.79
CA GLU A 34 19.69 0.91 -15.39
C GLU A 34 19.87 0.97 -13.88
N HIS A 35 18.79 1.27 -13.15
CA HIS A 35 18.78 1.37 -11.69
C HIS A 35 18.31 0.10 -10.98
N ASP A 36 18.14 -1.01 -11.72
CA ASP A 36 17.63 -2.29 -11.21
C ASP A 36 16.31 -2.17 -10.41
N LEU A 37 15.43 -1.25 -10.82
CA LEU A 37 14.14 -1.01 -10.17
C LEU A 37 13.11 -2.04 -10.64
N LEU A 38 12.44 -2.69 -9.69
CA LEU A 38 11.46 -3.72 -9.97
C LEU A 38 10.23 -3.62 -9.07
N VAL A 39 9.10 -4.01 -9.65
CA VAL A 39 7.88 -4.33 -8.91
C VAL A 39 7.61 -5.81 -9.08
N LYS A 40 7.55 -6.54 -7.96
CA LYS A 40 7.23 -7.96 -7.93
C LYS A 40 5.85 -8.16 -7.32
N VAL A 41 4.93 -8.71 -8.11
CA VAL A 41 3.62 -9.16 -7.64
C VAL A 41 3.70 -10.64 -7.33
N THR A 42 3.30 -11.03 -6.12
CA THR A 42 3.29 -12.42 -5.66
C THR A 42 1.91 -12.78 -5.16
N PHE A 43 1.34 -13.83 -5.73
CA PHE A 43 0.10 -14.45 -5.28
C PHE A 43 0.43 -15.76 -4.59
N CYS A 44 0.07 -15.88 -3.31
CA CYS A 44 0.18 -17.13 -2.56
C CYS A 44 -1.22 -17.53 -2.11
N PHE A 45 -1.64 -18.77 -2.38
CA PHE A 45 -2.93 -19.26 -1.93
C PHE A 45 -2.80 -20.67 -1.39
N ASN A 46 -3.71 -21.03 -0.50
CA ASN A 46 -3.94 -22.39 -0.04
C ASN A 46 -5.44 -22.56 0.25
N GLN A 47 -5.83 -23.69 0.86
CA GLN A 47 -7.24 -23.95 1.22
C GLN A 47 -7.81 -22.99 2.27
N ASP A 48 -6.98 -22.23 2.99
CA ASP A 48 -7.43 -21.40 4.12
C ASP A 48 -7.42 -19.91 3.80
N ARG A 49 -6.58 -19.47 2.85
CA ARG A 49 -6.38 -18.05 2.55
C ARG A 49 -5.76 -17.78 1.18
N ILE A 50 -5.93 -16.53 0.74
CA ILE A 50 -5.17 -15.91 -0.35
C ILE A 50 -4.33 -14.78 0.24
N VAL A 51 -3.10 -14.63 -0.24
CA VAL A 51 -2.20 -13.53 0.12
C VAL A 51 -1.65 -12.93 -1.16
N LEU A 52 -1.99 -11.67 -1.41
CA LEU A 52 -1.42 -10.85 -2.46
C LEU A 52 -0.32 -9.98 -1.85
N LYS A 53 0.87 -10.00 -2.45
CA LYS A 53 1.98 -9.11 -2.10
C LYS A 53 2.46 -8.36 -3.33
N ILE A 54 2.60 -7.05 -3.21
CA ILE A 54 3.27 -6.19 -4.16
C ILE A 54 4.52 -5.67 -3.48
N LEU A 55 5.69 -6.06 -3.99
CA LEU A 55 6.98 -5.62 -3.50
C LEU A 55 7.55 -4.62 -4.50
N ASN A 56 7.95 -3.46 -3.99
CA ASN A 56 8.77 -2.47 -4.67
C ASN A 56 10.16 -2.46 -4.00
N ASN A 57 11.24 -2.57 -4.76
CA ASN A 57 12.61 -2.59 -4.21
C ASN A 57 13.15 -1.20 -3.89
N PHE A 58 12.26 -0.34 -3.41
CA PHE A 58 12.55 1.02 -2.98
C PHE A 58 11.91 1.24 -1.62
N GLN A 59 12.65 1.86 -0.70
CA GLN A 59 12.15 2.19 0.63
C GLN A 59 11.25 3.42 0.60
N LEU A 60 10.12 3.38 1.30
CA LEU A 60 9.36 4.61 1.60
C LEU A 60 10.25 5.63 2.32
N THR A 61 10.25 6.86 1.81
CA THR A 61 10.74 8.03 2.53
C THR A 61 9.83 8.34 3.72
N GLU A 62 10.31 9.13 4.68
CA GLU A 62 9.49 9.54 5.84
C GLU A 62 8.23 10.31 5.41
N GLN A 63 8.34 11.11 4.34
CA GLN A 63 7.23 11.88 3.79
C GLN A 63 6.17 10.96 3.19
N GLU A 64 6.57 9.96 2.42
CA GLU A 64 5.66 8.96 1.86
C GLU A 64 5.01 8.11 2.96
N GLU A 65 5.77 7.73 4.00
CA GLU A 65 5.22 7.00 5.13
C GLU A 65 4.12 7.79 5.85
N LYS A 66 4.34 9.09 6.09
CA LYS A 66 3.31 10.00 6.64
C LYS A 66 2.08 10.06 5.74
N ARG A 67 2.26 10.16 4.42
CA ARG A 67 1.15 10.16 3.45
C ARG A 67 0.38 8.84 3.47
N VAL A 68 1.07 7.71 3.49
CA VAL A 68 0.44 6.37 3.57
C VAL A 68 -0.39 6.25 4.86
N ARG A 69 0.16 6.63 6.01
CA ARG A 69 -0.55 6.64 7.30
C ARG A 69 -1.79 7.52 7.28
N GLU A 70 -1.71 8.68 6.64
CA GLU A 70 -2.86 9.56 6.48
C GLU A 70 -3.97 8.92 5.63
N LYS A 71 -3.62 8.21 4.55
CA LYS A 71 -4.60 7.48 3.73
C LYS A 71 -5.30 6.35 4.50
N PHE A 72 -4.58 5.66 5.39
CA PHE A 72 -5.14 4.70 6.35
C PHE A 72 -6.00 5.36 7.45
N ARG A 73 -5.80 6.64 7.74
CA ARG A 73 -6.64 7.38 8.70
C ARG A 73 -7.94 7.83 8.04
N ILE A 74 -7.84 8.39 6.83
CA ILE A 74 -8.98 8.89 6.06
C ILE A 74 -9.99 7.77 5.79
N SER A 75 -9.52 6.59 5.40
CA SER A 75 -10.37 5.41 5.10
C SER A 75 -11.33 5.04 6.22
N ARG A 76 -10.91 5.21 7.48
CA ARG A 76 -11.72 4.86 8.66
C ARG A 76 -12.96 5.72 8.82
N GLY A 77 -12.99 6.88 8.16
CA GLY A 77 -14.15 7.77 8.14
C GLY A 77 -15.20 7.41 7.08
N PHE A 78 -15.05 6.28 6.38
CA PHE A 78 -15.98 5.85 5.34
C PHE A 78 -16.37 4.39 5.54
N ASP A 79 -17.67 4.15 5.54
CA ASP A 79 -18.24 2.80 5.69
C ASP A 79 -18.34 2.08 4.35
N ASN A 80 -18.53 2.83 3.26
CA ASN A 80 -18.67 2.29 1.93
C ASN A 80 -17.93 3.11 0.86
N LEU A 81 -17.60 2.44 -0.24
CA LEU A 81 -16.87 3.03 -1.35
C LEU A 81 -17.65 4.15 -2.06
N PHE A 82 -18.98 4.09 -2.06
CA PHE A 82 -19.83 5.11 -2.68
C PHE A 82 -19.70 6.46 -1.96
N GLU A 83 -19.77 6.51 -0.63
CA GLU A 83 -19.55 7.72 0.16
C GLU A 83 -18.15 8.31 -0.05
N PHE A 84 -17.15 7.44 -0.15
CA PHE A 84 -15.79 7.85 -0.45
C PHE A 84 -15.70 8.52 -1.83
N TYR A 85 -16.31 7.92 -2.85
CA TYR A 85 -16.41 8.53 -4.17
C TYR A 85 -17.24 9.81 -4.18
N MET A 86 -18.30 9.92 -3.40
CA MET A 86 -19.07 11.16 -3.36
C MET A 86 -18.26 12.33 -2.80
N LYS A 87 -17.36 12.06 -1.84
CA LYS A 87 -16.53 13.09 -1.22
C LYS A 87 -15.25 13.39 -1.99
N PHE A 88 -14.72 12.42 -2.72
CA PHE A 88 -13.42 12.54 -3.41
C PHE A 88 -13.49 12.25 -4.91
N GLY A 89 -14.67 12.12 -5.52
CA GLY A 89 -14.84 11.68 -6.90
C GLY A 89 -14.28 12.64 -7.94
N ASP A 90 -14.24 13.95 -7.62
CA ASP A 90 -13.56 14.95 -8.44
C ASP A 90 -12.02 14.88 -8.32
N SER A 91 -11.51 14.14 -7.33
CA SER A 91 -10.08 13.83 -7.24
C SER A 91 -9.77 12.70 -8.21
N THR A 92 -8.98 13.01 -9.24
CA THR A 92 -8.56 12.05 -10.26
C THR A 92 -7.95 10.78 -9.66
N GLU A 93 -8.25 9.63 -10.28
CA GLU A 93 -7.53 8.38 -10.03
C GLU A 93 -6.03 8.64 -10.28
N GLY A 94 -5.26 8.76 -9.21
CA GLY A 94 -3.89 9.31 -9.27
C GLY A 94 -3.57 10.31 -8.15
N ALA A 95 -4.57 10.89 -7.49
CA ALA A 95 -4.39 11.76 -6.30
C ALA A 95 -3.95 11.03 -5.01
N GLY A 96 -3.51 9.77 -5.15
CA GLY A 96 -3.08 8.91 -4.05
C GLY A 96 -4.23 8.35 -3.19
N LEU A 97 -5.41 8.14 -3.77
CA LEU A 97 -6.59 7.61 -3.07
C LEU A 97 -6.71 6.08 -3.08
N GLY A 98 -5.91 5.39 -3.90
CA GLY A 98 -6.00 3.92 -4.06
C GLY A 98 -5.81 3.13 -2.77
N ILE A 99 -4.94 3.57 -1.87
CA ILE A 99 -4.72 2.92 -0.55
C ILE A 99 -6.03 2.94 0.27
N THR A 100 -6.68 4.09 0.32
CA THR A 100 -7.95 4.30 1.02
C THR A 100 -9.05 3.44 0.42
N MET A 101 -9.13 3.37 -0.91
CA MET A 101 -10.08 2.53 -1.64
C MET A 101 -9.93 1.04 -1.32
N VAL A 102 -8.69 0.52 -1.36
CA VAL A 102 -8.42 -0.90 -1.04
C VAL A 102 -8.85 -1.22 0.38
N GLU A 103 -8.58 -0.35 1.36
CA GLU A 103 -8.98 -0.58 2.75
C GLU A 103 -10.50 -0.58 2.93
N ILE A 104 -11.21 0.33 2.26
CA ILE A 104 -12.68 0.35 2.28
C ILE A 104 -13.24 -0.93 1.66
N LEU A 105 -12.70 -1.38 0.53
CA LEU A 105 -13.13 -2.62 -0.13
C LEU A 105 -12.91 -3.86 0.75
N VAL A 106 -11.79 -3.92 1.47
CA VAL A 106 -11.54 -4.98 2.46
C VAL A 106 -12.62 -4.93 3.56
N ALA A 107 -12.88 -3.75 4.13
CA ALA A 107 -13.90 -3.58 5.17
C ALA A 107 -15.31 -3.98 4.70
N GLN A 108 -15.72 -3.49 3.53
CA GLN A 108 -17.03 -3.78 2.93
C GLN A 108 -17.22 -5.26 2.60
N SER A 109 -16.14 -5.99 2.34
CA SER A 109 -16.17 -7.44 2.14
C SER A 109 -16.32 -8.23 3.45
N GLY A 110 -16.52 -7.55 4.58
CA GLY A 110 -16.65 -8.16 5.91
C GLY A 110 -15.31 -8.51 6.56
N PHE A 111 -14.20 -8.07 5.98
CA PHE A 111 -12.86 -8.37 6.48
C PHE A 111 -12.30 -7.23 7.33
N ASP A 112 -11.46 -7.58 8.31
CA ASP A 112 -10.70 -6.60 9.09
C ASP A 112 -9.76 -5.79 8.16
N ARG A 113 -9.84 -4.45 8.24
CA ARG A 113 -8.99 -3.51 7.49
C ARG A 113 -7.49 -3.77 7.68
N HIS A 114 -7.08 -4.30 8.85
CA HIS A 114 -5.70 -4.67 9.15
C HIS A 114 -5.17 -5.84 8.32
N LEU A 115 -6.02 -6.50 7.53
CA LEU A 115 -5.61 -7.49 6.54
C LEU A 115 -4.96 -6.87 5.31
N PHE A 116 -5.17 -5.56 5.08
CA PHE A 116 -4.36 -4.77 4.18
C PHE A 116 -3.27 -4.02 4.97
N THR A 117 -2.03 -4.15 4.53
CA THR A 117 -0.86 -3.54 5.18
C THR A 117 0.12 -3.04 4.15
N ILE A 118 0.78 -1.92 4.44
CA ILE A 118 1.93 -1.43 3.70
C ILE A 118 3.06 -1.25 4.71
N TYR A 119 4.22 -1.81 4.44
CA TYR A 119 5.37 -1.73 5.34
C TYR A 119 6.69 -1.79 4.59
N SER A 120 7.71 -1.18 5.18
CA SER A 120 9.11 -1.32 4.77
C SER A 120 9.86 -2.08 5.84
N LYS A 121 10.77 -2.99 5.47
CA LYS A 121 11.57 -3.73 6.45
C LYS A 121 12.81 -2.92 6.80
N LYS A 122 13.03 -2.63 8.09
CA LYS A 122 14.23 -1.90 8.54
C LYS A 122 15.51 -2.60 8.07
N GLY A 123 16.42 -1.84 7.45
CA GLY A 123 17.68 -2.36 6.90
C GLY A 123 17.57 -3.03 5.54
N VAL A 124 16.38 -3.05 4.91
CA VAL A 124 16.19 -3.52 3.53
C VAL A 124 15.47 -2.43 2.75
N SER A 125 16.06 -1.98 1.64
CA SER A 125 15.41 -1.00 0.75
C SER A 125 14.28 -1.66 -0.02
N GLN A 126 13.13 -1.83 0.63
CA GLN A 126 11.93 -2.38 0.01
C GLN A 126 10.68 -1.88 0.71
N THR A 127 9.63 -1.76 -0.08
CA THR A 127 8.26 -1.49 0.37
C THR A 127 7.38 -2.65 -0.06
N VAL A 128 6.57 -3.17 0.86
CA VAL A 128 5.66 -4.27 0.60
C VAL A 128 4.24 -3.84 0.94
N ALA A 129 3.37 -3.84 -0.07
CA ALA A 129 1.93 -3.84 0.13
C ALA A 129 1.44 -5.30 0.18
N ARG A 130 0.62 -5.63 1.16
CA ARG A 130 0.11 -6.98 1.39
C ARG A 130 -1.37 -6.94 1.72
N VAL A 131 -2.15 -7.75 1.01
CA VAL A 131 -3.55 -8.08 1.33
C VAL A 131 -3.63 -9.56 1.68
N GLU A 132 -4.30 -9.91 2.78
CA GLU A 132 -4.59 -11.29 3.19
C GLU A 132 -6.09 -11.50 3.24
N ILE A 133 -6.60 -12.46 2.48
CA ILE A 133 -8.02 -12.76 2.37
C ILE A 133 -8.25 -14.16 2.96
N PRO A 134 -8.91 -14.27 4.13
CA PRO A 134 -9.40 -15.54 4.65
C PRO A 134 -10.37 -16.22 3.67
N LEU A 135 -10.25 -17.53 3.49
CA LEU A 135 -11.20 -18.35 2.72
C LEU A 135 -12.10 -19.20 3.62
N LYS A 136 -11.82 -19.24 4.94
CA LYS A 136 -12.60 -19.94 5.96
C LYS A 136 -12.87 -19.01 7.13
N GLU A 137 -14.02 -19.18 7.79
CA GLU A 137 -14.44 -18.36 8.93
C GLU A 137 -13.56 -18.57 10.18
N ASP A 138 -13.06 -19.79 10.39
CA ASP A 138 -12.19 -20.16 11.51
C ASP A 138 -10.72 -19.79 11.29
N TYR A 139 -10.38 -19.25 10.12
CA TYR A 139 -9.02 -18.86 9.81
C TYR A 139 -8.58 -17.67 10.67
N ILE A 140 -7.53 -17.85 11.45
CA ILE A 140 -6.89 -16.77 12.22
C ILE A 140 -5.78 -16.14 11.35
N PRO A 141 -5.90 -14.85 10.97
CA PRO A 141 -4.87 -14.12 10.24
C PRO A 141 -3.51 -14.12 10.92
N LYS A 142 -2.43 -14.14 10.13
CA LYS A 142 -1.06 -14.16 10.65
C LYS A 142 -0.77 -13.01 11.62
N ARG A 143 -1.32 -11.82 11.34
CA ARG A 143 -1.14 -10.64 12.19
C ARG A 143 -1.73 -10.84 13.59
N LEU A 144 -2.93 -11.43 13.66
CA LEU A 144 -3.59 -11.74 14.93
C LEU A 144 -2.86 -12.84 15.69
N LYS A 145 -2.31 -13.85 15.01
CA LYS A 145 -1.46 -14.88 15.64
C LYS A 145 -0.22 -14.25 16.30
N PHE A 146 0.49 -13.40 15.56
CA PHE A 146 1.68 -12.73 16.05
C PHE A 146 1.38 -11.82 17.26
N ALA A 147 0.27 -11.07 17.24
CA ALA A 147 -0.13 -10.23 18.37
C ALA A 147 -0.44 -11.05 19.64
N LYS A 148 -1.11 -12.20 19.48
CA LYS A 148 -1.38 -13.12 20.61
C LYS A 148 -0.10 -13.69 21.20
N GLU A 149 0.86 -14.09 20.36
CA GLU A 149 2.16 -14.62 20.79
C GLU A 149 2.96 -13.57 21.57
N GLN A 150 2.97 -12.30 21.14
CA GLN A 150 3.68 -11.23 21.85
C GLN A 150 3.06 -10.90 23.22
N ASN A 151 1.74 -10.87 23.32
CA ASN A 151 1.06 -10.63 24.60
C ASN A 151 1.34 -11.76 25.60
N LEU A 152 1.34 -13.01 25.15
CA LEU A 152 1.66 -14.17 26.00
C LEU A 152 3.09 -14.13 26.55
N THR A 153 4.03 -13.57 25.78
CA THR A 153 5.44 -13.43 26.20
C THR A 153 5.67 -12.25 27.14
N SER A 154 4.72 -11.32 27.24
CA SER A 154 4.80 -10.13 28.11
C SER A 154 4.16 -10.37 29.48
N GLU A 155 3.37 -11.43 29.63
CA GLU A 155 2.71 -11.87 30.87
C GLU A 155 3.49 -12.99 31.61
N MET A 156 4.62 -13.43 31.04
CA MET A 156 5.58 -14.36 31.65
C MET A 156 6.81 -13.63 32.17
#